data_AF-A0A520EQ20-F1
#
_entry.id   AF-A0A520EQ20-F1
#
_cell.length_a   1.000
_cell.length_b   1.000
_cell.length_c   1.000
_cell.angle_alpha   90.00
_cell.angle_beta   90.00
_cell.angle_gamma   90.00
#
_symmetry.space_group_name_H-M   'P 1'
#
loop_
_entity.id
_entity.type
_entity.pdbx_description
1 polymer ?
#
loop_
_entity_poly.entity_id
_entity_poly.type
_entity_poly.pdbx_seq_one_letter_code
_entity_poly.pdbx_strand_id
1 'polypeptide(L)'
;DPALSYGLTEYLRVQQMLKDHGWSSRQCIPHGGHQFSLHIAAALKLGGNESYPGEFQPTGGFADGAVVENSQVGLTEIPGIGFEGKAAFYKVLRALHH
;
A
#
# COMPACT_ATOMS: atom_id res chain seq x y z
N ASP A 1 8.78 -1.97 -5.85
CA ASP A 1 7.62 -1.16 -5.42
C ASP A 1 6.60 -1.21 -6.55
N PRO A 2 5.39 -1.74 -6.34
CA PRO A 2 4.37 -1.81 -7.39
C PRO A 2 4.08 -0.46 -8.06
N ALA A 3 4.11 0.66 -7.34
CA ALA A 3 3.84 1.98 -7.91
C ALA A 3 4.93 2.46 -8.88
N LEU A 4 6.16 1.96 -8.72
CA LEU A 4 7.33 2.30 -9.53
C LEU A 4 7.77 1.16 -10.46
N SER A 5 6.99 0.09 -10.54
CA SER A 5 7.33 -1.12 -11.29
C SER A 5 6.12 -1.62 -12.09
N TYR A 6 5.52 -0.72 -12.86
CA TYR A 6 4.39 -1.00 -13.78
C TYR A 6 3.09 -1.51 -13.11
N GLY A 7 2.88 -1.20 -11.83
CA GLY A 7 1.62 -1.45 -11.13
C GLY A 7 1.43 -2.88 -10.64
N LEU A 8 0.21 -3.14 -10.12
CA LEU A 8 -0.15 -4.46 -9.59
C LEU A 8 -0.05 -5.57 -10.64
N THR A 9 -0.41 -5.30 -11.89
CA THR A 9 -0.39 -6.30 -12.95
C THR A 9 1.01 -6.87 -13.15
N GLU A 10 2.03 -6.02 -13.18
CA GLU A 10 3.42 -6.46 -13.26
C GLU A 10 3.88 -7.09 -11.95
N TYR A 11 3.46 -6.52 -10.81
CA TYR A 11 3.81 -7.09 -9.52
C TYR A 11 3.29 -8.52 -9.34
N LEU A 12 2.14 -8.89 -9.91
CA LEU A 12 1.66 -10.27 -9.94
C LEU A 12 2.59 -11.20 -10.75
N ARG A 13 3.17 -10.72 -11.85
CA ARG A 13 4.17 -11.47 -12.63
C ARG A 13 5.45 -11.66 -11.81
N VAL A 14 5.88 -10.63 -11.09
CA VAL A 14 7.03 -10.72 -10.15
C VAL A 14 6.75 -11.73 -9.04
N GLN A 15 5.57 -11.71 -8.42
CA GLN A 15 5.20 -12.68 -7.38
C GLN A 15 5.17 -14.12 -7.92
N GLN A 16 4.69 -14.32 -9.16
CA GLN A 16 4.74 -15.61 -9.81
C GLN A 16 6.18 -16.06 -10.08
N MET A 17 7.03 -15.17 -10.61
CA MET A 17 8.45 -15.43 -10.82
C MET A 17 9.15 -15.83 -9.51
N LEU A 18 8.89 -15.12 -8.41
CA LEU A 18 9.46 -15.45 -7.10
C LEU A 18 9.04 -16.84 -6.64
N LYS A 19 7.75 -17.17 -6.77
CA LYS A 19 7.22 -18.50 -6.44
C LYS A 19 7.91 -19.60 -7.25
N ASP A 20 8.11 -19.38 -8.55
CA ASP A 20 8.78 -20.35 -9.44
C ASP A 20 10.25 -20.58 -9.06
N HIS A 21 10.88 -19.62 -8.38
CA HIS A 21 12.24 -19.72 -7.85
C HIS A 21 12.28 -20.11 -6.35
N GLY A 22 11.16 -20.60 -5.80
CA GLY A 22 11.10 -21.11 -4.41
C GLY A 22 11.02 -20.02 -3.34
N TRP A 23 10.78 -18.76 -3.71
CA TRP A 23 10.63 -17.66 -2.76
C TRP A 23 9.19 -17.53 -2.25
N SER A 24 9.06 -17.30 -0.95
CA SER A 24 7.77 -16.98 -0.33
C SER A 24 7.43 -15.51 -0.51
N SER A 25 6.16 -15.20 -0.79
CA SER A 25 5.65 -13.82 -0.80
C SER A 25 5.88 -13.08 0.52
N ARG A 26 6.03 -13.81 1.63
CA ARG A 26 6.35 -13.27 2.96
C ARG A 26 7.73 -12.60 3.04
N GLN A 27 8.60 -12.83 2.06
CA GLN A 27 9.90 -12.15 1.96
C GLN A 27 9.80 -10.77 1.30
N CYS A 28 8.63 -10.38 0.81
CA CYS A 28 8.42 -9.10 0.15
C CYS A 28 7.88 -8.07 1.15
N ILE A 29 8.58 -6.95 1.31
CA ILE A 29 8.11 -5.76 2.02
C ILE A 29 8.26 -4.61 1.03
N PRO A 30 7.19 -4.19 0.32
CA PRO A 30 7.30 -3.14 -0.67
C PRO A 30 7.74 -1.81 -0.04
N HIS A 31 8.68 -1.16 -0.73
CA HIS A 31 8.96 0.27 -0.56
C HIS A 31 7.72 1.12 -0.92
N GLY A 32 7.68 2.35 -0.42
CA GLY A 32 6.81 3.42 -0.94
C GLY A 32 5.84 4.00 0.07
N GLY A 33 5.51 3.27 1.15
CA GLY A 33 4.82 3.87 2.29
C GLY A 33 3.37 4.30 2.05
N HIS A 34 2.67 3.73 1.05
CA HIS A 34 1.35 4.19 0.62
C HIS A 34 0.26 3.11 0.73
N GLN A 35 -1.01 3.54 0.86
CA GLN A 35 -2.20 2.67 1.02
C GLN A 35 -2.28 1.57 -0.05
N PHE A 36 -1.88 1.84 -1.30
CA PHE A 36 -1.88 0.83 -2.35
C PHE A 36 -1.00 -0.38 -2.02
N SER A 37 0.21 -0.18 -1.49
CA SER A 37 1.10 -1.28 -1.10
C SER A 37 0.58 -2.00 0.15
N LEU A 38 -0.11 -1.30 1.05
CA LEU A 38 -0.80 -1.93 2.19
C LEU A 38 -1.88 -2.92 1.72
N HIS A 39 -2.72 -2.54 0.75
CA HIS A 39 -3.71 -3.45 0.17
C HIS A 39 -3.07 -4.65 -0.52
N ILE A 40 -2.00 -4.44 -1.28
CA ILE A 40 -1.25 -5.53 -1.94
C ILE A 40 -0.64 -6.47 -0.88
N ALA A 41 -0.08 -5.92 0.20
CA ALA A 41 0.49 -6.70 1.28
C ALA A 41 -0.54 -7.63 1.93
N ALA A 42 -1.74 -7.12 2.22
CA ALA A 42 -2.82 -7.91 2.77
C ALA A 42 -3.34 -8.97 1.78
N ALA A 43 -3.63 -8.58 0.54
CA ALA A 43 -4.24 -9.44 -0.47
C ALA A 43 -3.31 -10.57 -0.93
N LEU A 44 -2.05 -10.25 -1.21
CA LEU A 44 -1.05 -11.21 -1.70
C LEU A 44 -0.26 -11.89 -0.59
N LYS A 45 -0.63 -11.65 0.67
CA LYS A 45 0.03 -12.24 1.84
C LYS A 45 1.55 -11.96 1.79
N LEU A 46 1.90 -10.68 1.68
CA LEU A 46 3.30 -10.25 1.73
C LEU A 46 3.85 -10.21 3.17
N GLY A 47 5.12 -9.86 3.34
CA GLY A 47 5.76 -9.72 4.66
C GLY A 47 5.38 -8.45 5.41
N GLY A 48 4.99 -7.40 4.69
CA GLY A 48 4.60 -6.12 5.27
C GLY A 48 4.53 -5.02 4.23
N ASN A 49 4.54 -3.77 4.70
CA ASN A 49 4.59 -2.56 3.90
C ASN A 49 5.42 -1.53 4.67
N GLU A 50 6.30 -0.80 3.98
CA GLU A 50 7.01 0.33 4.59
C GLU A 50 6.02 1.44 5.01
N SER A 51 6.42 2.33 5.90
CA SER A 51 5.67 3.53 6.25
C SER A 51 6.62 4.66 6.65
N TYR A 52 6.27 5.90 6.31
CA TYR A 52 7.05 7.10 6.61
C TYR A 52 6.24 8.08 7.46
N PRO A 53 6.26 7.95 8.80
CA PRO A 53 5.61 8.91 9.68
C PRO A 53 6.20 10.32 9.51
N GLY A 54 5.37 11.31 9.21
CA GLY A 54 5.78 12.72 9.08
C GLY A 54 6.33 13.13 7.71
N GLU A 55 6.86 12.19 6.92
CA GLU A 55 7.45 12.48 5.62
C GLU A 55 6.48 12.21 4.45
N PHE A 56 6.71 12.89 3.31
CA PHE A 56 5.96 12.71 2.06
C PHE A 56 4.44 12.83 2.21
N GLN A 57 3.98 13.64 3.17
CA GLN A 57 2.58 13.99 3.31
C GLN A 57 2.13 14.89 2.13
N PRO A 58 0.90 14.72 1.62
CA PRO A 58 -0.16 13.85 2.13
C PRO A 58 -0.21 12.46 1.46
N THR A 59 0.70 12.14 0.53
CA THR A 59 0.60 10.94 -0.35
C THR A 59 0.97 9.63 0.33
N GLY A 60 1.83 9.67 1.36
CA GLY A 60 2.20 8.51 2.17
C GLY A 60 1.35 8.36 3.44
N GLY A 61 1.41 7.19 4.08
CA GLY A 61 0.69 6.86 5.30
C GLY A 61 -0.61 6.09 5.06
N PHE A 62 -1.49 6.11 6.07
CA PHE A 62 -2.74 5.35 6.12
C PHE A 62 -3.96 6.28 6.20
N ALA A 63 -5.15 5.70 6.31
CA ALA A 63 -6.37 6.47 6.62
C ALA A 63 -6.22 7.22 7.94
N ASP A 64 -6.91 8.36 8.10
CA ASP A 64 -6.78 9.27 9.25
C ASP A 64 -7.15 8.57 10.58
N GLY A 65 -8.08 7.60 10.54
CA GLY A 65 -8.48 6.79 11.67
C GLY A 65 -7.71 5.47 11.84
N ALA A 66 -6.66 5.23 11.04
CA ALA A 66 -5.89 4.00 11.12
C ALA A 66 -5.11 3.95 12.45
N VAL A 67 -5.24 2.84 13.15
CA VAL A 67 -4.53 2.57 14.40
C VAL A 67 -3.36 1.63 14.12
N VAL A 68 -2.15 2.07 14.46
CA VAL A 68 -0.95 1.22 14.40
C VAL A 68 -0.67 0.70 15.80
N GLU A 69 -0.83 -0.61 15.99
CA GLU A 69 -0.61 -1.30 17.26
C GLU A 69 0.35 -2.46 17.07
N ASN A 70 1.36 -2.58 17.93
CA ASN A 70 2.35 -3.65 17.86
C ASN A 70 2.99 -3.79 16.45
N SER A 71 3.28 -2.67 15.80
CA SER A 71 3.81 -2.58 14.42
C SER A 71 2.89 -3.18 13.34
N GLN A 72 1.58 -3.27 13.60
CA GLN A 72 0.58 -3.74 12.66
C GLN A 72 -0.51 -2.69 12.46
N VAL A 73 -1.11 -2.69 11.26
CA VAL A 73 -2.23 -1.81 10.92
C VAL A 73 -3.25 -2.60 10.11
N GLY A 74 -4.54 -2.39 10.39
CA GLY A 74 -5.64 -2.98 9.64
C GLY A 74 -5.96 -2.22 8.36
N LEU A 75 -6.61 -2.92 7.42
CA LEU A 75 -7.29 -2.25 6.31
C LEU A 75 -8.62 -1.67 6.79
N THR A 76 -9.06 -0.59 6.14
CA THR A 76 -10.41 -0.04 6.33
C THR A 76 -11.41 -0.75 5.42
N GLU A 77 -12.69 -0.69 5.77
CA GLU A 77 -13.80 -1.15 4.91
C GLU A 77 -14.22 -0.13 3.83
N ILE A 78 -13.46 0.97 3.68
CA ILE A 78 -13.73 1.98 2.64
C ILE A 78 -13.47 1.34 1.25
N PRO A 79 -14.40 1.45 0.30
CA PRO A 79 -14.22 0.88 -1.04
C PRO A 79 -12.97 1.38 -1.77
N GLY A 80 -12.40 0.51 -2.63
CA GLY A 80 -11.22 0.83 -3.42
C GLY A 80 -9.92 0.81 -2.59
N ILE A 81 -9.01 1.75 -2.86
CA ILE A 81 -7.76 1.92 -2.09
C ILE A 81 -8.00 2.69 -0.77
N GLY A 82 -9.20 3.24 -0.59
CA GLY A 82 -9.60 3.97 0.61
C GLY A 82 -8.94 5.35 0.74
N PHE A 83 -8.59 6.01 -0.37
CA PHE A 83 -7.98 7.35 -0.32
C PHE A 83 -8.91 8.39 0.32
N GLU A 84 -10.23 8.20 0.24
CA GLU A 84 -11.28 8.97 0.91
C GLU A 84 -11.09 9.01 2.43
N GLY A 85 -10.51 7.96 3.01
CA GLY A 85 -10.22 7.87 4.44
C GLY A 85 -9.05 8.74 4.90
N LYS A 86 -8.34 9.41 3.97
CA LYS A 86 -7.21 10.29 4.26
C LYS A 86 -7.51 11.70 3.77
N ALA A 87 -8.16 12.51 4.60
CA ALA A 87 -8.84 13.73 4.18
C ALA A 87 -7.92 14.73 3.46
N ALA A 88 -6.70 14.92 3.96
CA ALA A 88 -5.72 15.81 3.33
C ALA A 88 -5.32 15.35 1.92
N PHE A 89 -5.18 14.05 1.70
CA PHE A 89 -4.82 13.51 0.39
C PHE A 89 -6.02 13.49 -0.56
N TYR A 90 -7.19 13.08 -0.07
CA TYR A 90 -8.41 13.08 -0.84
C TYR A 90 -8.76 14.48 -1.38
N LYS A 91 -8.53 15.53 -0.58
CA LYS A 91 -8.68 16.92 -1.03
C LYS A 91 -7.80 17.24 -2.25
N VAL A 92 -6.56 16.77 -2.27
CA VAL A 92 -5.65 16.94 -3.42
C VAL A 92 -6.20 16.20 -4.63
N LEU A 93 -6.59 14.92 -4.48
CA LEU A 93 -7.14 14.11 -5.58
C LEU A 93 -8.40 14.73 -6.19
N ARG A 94 -9.31 15.26 -5.37
CA ARG A 94 -10.53 15.93 -5.82
C ARG A 94 -10.28 17.23 -6.57
N ALA A 95 -9.13 17.87 -6.38
CA ALA A 95 -8.73 19.05 -7.14
C ALA A 95 -8.13 18.72 -8.52
N LEU A 96 -7.77 17.46 -8.78
CA LEU A 96 -7.16 17.04 -10.05
C LEU A 96 -8.18 16.72 -11.15
N HIS A 97 -9.42 16.39 -10.77
CA HIS A 97 -10.46 16.01 -11.71
C HIS A 97 -11.76 16.74 -11.34
N HIS A 98 -12.07 17.78 -12.12
CA HIS A 98 -13.31 18.53 -12.07
C HIS A 98 -14.35 17.92 -13.01
#